data_AF-A0A7X7GTA4-F1
#
_entry.id   AF-A0A7X7GTA4-F1
#
_cell.length_a   1.000
_cell.length_b   1.000
_cell.length_c   1.000
_cell.angle_alpha   90.00
_cell.angle_beta   90.00
_cell.angle_gamma   90.00
#
_symmetry.space_group_name_H-M   'P 1'
#
loop_
_entity.id
_entity.type
_entity.pdbx_description
1 polymer ?
#
loop_
_entity_poly.entity_id
_entity_poly.type
_entity_poly.pdbx_seq_one_letter_code
_entity_poly.pdbx_strand_id
1 'polypeptide(L)'
;MPSPAQPRGTTRRPLGGRLAWLTLLVLPAATVLLVGFAWLVAAAPSSFVYARLIGGPTDAEGPWTGRVQVVERDGGVERPAARTPVRVAWLGGPFEWRGSTDDEGWADVELDRPSGARELAVDVFAGEGPEAIARGRVQLSAEEWLASARRRSGRLAGRTEGALRVGVTVSGGGLAVPFAGQLEIDVQGAEGPARDVELRWSGSHLEVAAVEPLHTDEAGRAHLVVVPRGHTASLELRAEGPSGRSGRWFSTLPVVPGAMRAERAGDQLHIRSPLERERAWYTWVIGGRRLGGGSVSLRPDGSGGAVGQIAVPEELRQRAAAQEAWIVLSSEPDARSPAAVGWPLGEQAETLDVPEHVLLDGAADGEARAARERARLRWVIGSSGALATFVVLVLFAGRVRADRLAAVHRLSELSEEERVADAASVGDTAGWRLWVALLCLALGLALVTLVGLLGER
;
A
#
# COMPACT_ATOMS: atom_id res chain seq x y z
N MET A 1 82.86 -43.06 50.58
CA MET A 1 81.55 -43.13 49.88
C MET A 1 80.70 -41.97 50.37
N PRO A 2 80.44 -41.00 49.49
CA PRO A 2 79.06 -40.73 49.10
C PRO A 2 78.89 -40.54 47.57
N SER A 3 77.67 -40.79 47.12
CA SER A 3 77.20 -40.78 45.74
C SER A 3 77.08 -39.35 45.17
N PRO A 4 77.49 -39.06 43.92
CA PRO A 4 77.18 -37.79 43.28
C PRO A 4 75.73 -37.81 42.77
N ALA A 5 74.94 -36.87 43.31
CA ALA A 5 73.57 -36.61 42.91
C ALA A 5 73.47 -36.13 41.45
N GLN A 6 72.58 -36.75 40.68
CA GLN A 6 72.15 -36.25 39.37
C GLN A 6 71.33 -34.96 39.52
N PRO A 7 71.58 -33.90 38.71
CA PRO A 7 70.67 -32.77 38.65
C PRO A 7 69.43 -33.13 37.82
N ARG A 8 68.26 -33.04 38.45
CA ARG A 8 66.95 -33.10 37.79
C ARG A 8 66.78 -31.88 36.88
N GLY A 9 66.86 -32.09 35.57
CA GLY A 9 66.47 -31.10 34.57
C GLY A 9 64.99 -30.77 34.67
N THR A 10 64.67 -29.55 35.09
CA THR A 10 63.32 -29.01 35.05
C THR A 10 63.07 -28.45 33.64
N THR A 11 62.35 -29.22 32.82
CA THR A 11 61.86 -28.76 31.51
C THR A 11 60.70 -27.78 31.73
N ARG A 12 61.02 -26.49 31.91
CA ARG A 12 60.03 -25.42 31.76
C ARG A 12 59.56 -25.38 30.31
N ARG A 13 58.39 -25.99 30.02
CA ARG A 13 57.68 -25.82 28.76
C ARG A 13 57.36 -24.33 28.54
N PRO A 14 57.72 -23.72 27.40
CA PRO A 14 57.48 -22.30 27.17
C PRO A 14 55.98 -22.05 26.97
N LEU A 15 55.38 -21.27 27.88
CA LEU A 15 54.01 -20.77 27.81
C LEU A 15 53.71 -19.96 26.53
N GLY A 16 54.74 -19.48 25.82
CA GLY A 16 54.61 -18.71 24.58
C GLY A 16 54.07 -19.49 23.36
N GLY A 17 54.22 -20.82 23.32
CA GLY A 17 53.78 -21.63 22.18
C GLY A 17 52.26 -21.77 22.03
N ARG A 18 51.53 -21.79 23.15
CA ARG A 18 50.06 -21.90 23.14
C ARG A 18 49.38 -20.58 22.75
N LEU A 19 49.92 -19.44 23.19
CA LEU A 19 49.42 -18.13 22.79
C LEU A 19 49.65 -17.88 21.29
N ALA A 20 50.83 -18.25 20.78
CA ALA A 20 51.18 -18.13 19.37
C ALA A 20 50.29 -19.01 18.46
N TRP A 21 49.96 -20.23 18.91
CA TRP A 21 49.08 -21.14 18.19
C TRP A 21 47.63 -20.63 18.14
N LEU A 22 47.13 -20.07 19.24
CA LEU A 22 45.81 -19.42 19.29
C LEU A 22 45.74 -18.23 18.34
N THR A 23 46.75 -17.37 18.28
CA THR A 23 46.78 -16.23 17.34
C THR A 23 46.85 -16.65 15.86
N LEU A 24 47.44 -17.80 15.53
CA LEU A 24 47.56 -18.29 14.15
C LEU A 24 46.26 -18.92 13.61
N LEU A 25 45.38 -19.44 14.49
CA LEU A 25 44.13 -20.10 14.10
C LEU A 25 42.89 -19.24 14.31
N VAL A 26 42.84 -18.47 15.39
CA VAL A 26 41.66 -17.66 15.75
C VAL A 26 41.49 -16.49 14.79
N LEU A 27 42.59 -15.89 14.33
CA LEU A 27 42.57 -14.68 13.51
C LEU A 27 42.05 -14.92 12.07
N PRO A 28 42.49 -15.97 11.35
CA PRO A 28 41.91 -16.31 10.05
C PRO A 28 40.45 -16.74 10.16
N ALA A 29 40.10 -17.53 11.18
CA ALA A 29 38.72 -17.93 11.43
C ALA A 29 37.81 -16.73 11.70
N ALA A 30 38.25 -15.78 12.53
CA ALA A 30 37.53 -14.53 12.78
C ALA A 30 37.37 -13.68 11.51
N THR A 31 38.39 -13.64 10.65
CA THR A 31 38.33 -12.92 9.36
C THR A 31 37.30 -13.55 8.43
N VAL A 32 37.31 -14.88 8.27
CA VAL A 32 36.32 -15.60 7.46
C VAL A 32 34.90 -15.43 8.01
N LEU A 33 34.72 -15.47 9.33
CA LEU A 33 33.43 -15.22 9.96
C LEU A 33 32.94 -13.79 9.72
N LEU A 34 33.83 -12.80 9.81
CA LEU A 34 33.49 -11.39 9.57
C LEU A 34 33.10 -11.15 8.10
N VAL A 35 33.79 -11.80 7.16
CA VAL A 35 33.45 -11.73 5.74
C VAL A 35 32.16 -12.49 5.43
N GLY A 36 31.95 -13.68 6.00
CA GLY A 36 30.69 -14.42 5.88
C GLY A 36 29.50 -13.65 6.45
N PHE A 37 29.70 -12.95 7.58
CA PHE A 37 28.71 -12.05 8.16
C PHE A 37 28.43 -10.85 7.25
N ALA A 38 29.46 -10.22 6.68
CA ALA A 38 29.31 -9.14 5.69
C ALA A 38 28.47 -9.58 4.48
N TRP A 39 28.68 -10.81 4.02
CA TRP A 39 27.94 -11.38 2.89
C TRP A 39 26.46 -11.64 3.22
N LEU A 40 26.20 -12.19 4.42
CA LEU A 40 24.83 -12.39 4.92
C LEU A 40 24.06 -11.07 5.07
N VAL A 41 24.72 -10.01 5.57
CA VAL A 41 24.12 -8.67 5.67
C VAL A 41 23.88 -8.07 4.28
N ALA A 42 24.79 -8.30 3.33
CA ALA A 42 24.67 -7.79 1.96
C ALA A 42 23.55 -8.49 1.16
N ALA A 43 23.25 -9.75 1.46
CA ALA A 43 22.21 -10.57 0.84
C ALA A 43 20.83 -10.43 1.52
N ALA A 44 20.74 -9.69 2.63
CA ALA A 44 19.47 -9.51 3.33
C ALA A 44 18.44 -8.78 2.45
N PRO A 45 17.15 -9.18 2.47
CA PRO A 45 16.08 -8.48 1.75
C PRO A 45 15.96 -7.01 2.18
N SER A 46 15.59 -6.12 1.26
CA SER A 46 15.34 -4.70 1.59
C SER A 46 14.04 -4.59 2.34
N SER A 47 14.13 -4.13 3.58
CA SER A 47 13.02 -3.53 4.29
C SER A 47 13.08 -2.01 4.15
N PHE A 48 11.97 -1.39 3.76
CA PHE A 48 11.81 0.07 3.79
C PHE A 48 10.35 0.47 3.92
N VAL A 49 10.14 1.65 4.48
CA VAL A 49 8.82 2.27 4.61
C VAL A 49 8.69 3.41 3.61
N TYR A 50 7.56 3.45 2.92
CA TYR A 50 7.19 4.52 2.01
C TYR A 50 5.71 4.86 2.15
N ALA A 51 5.28 5.95 1.52
CA ALA A 51 3.89 6.37 1.52
C ALA A 51 3.36 6.58 0.10
N ARG A 52 2.05 6.36 -0.06
CA ARG A 52 1.27 6.77 -1.23
C ARG A 52 0.28 7.84 -0.81
N LEU A 53 0.26 8.97 -1.50
CA LEU A 53 -0.77 9.99 -1.36
C LEU A 53 -1.80 9.79 -2.46
N ILE A 54 -3.05 9.62 -2.06
CA ILE A 54 -4.15 9.26 -2.96
C ILE A 54 -5.30 10.23 -2.67
N GLY A 55 -5.97 10.74 -3.68
CA GLY A 55 -7.07 11.66 -3.43
C GLY A 55 -7.77 12.19 -4.67
N GLY A 56 -8.56 13.22 -4.44
CA GLY A 56 -9.23 14.00 -5.46
C GLY A 56 -8.41 15.22 -5.89
N PRO A 57 -9.07 16.26 -6.43
CA PRO A 57 -8.38 17.36 -7.09
C PRO A 57 -7.61 18.26 -6.12
N THR A 58 -6.47 18.76 -6.57
CA THR A 58 -5.56 19.66 -5.84
C THR A 58 -5.92 21.13 -5.99
N ASP A 59 -6.72 21.49 -6.99
CA ASP A 59 -7.07 22.87 -7.34
C ASP A 59 -8.42 23.36 -6.77
N ALA A 60 -9.22 22.47 -6.16
CA ALA A 60 -10.53 22.81 -5.59
C ALA A 60 -10.45 23.72 -4.36
N GLU A 61 -11.27 24.78 -4.28
CA GLU A 61 -11.27 25.74 -3.16
C GLU A 61 -11.50 25.07 -1.78
N GLY A 62 -10.79 25.56 -0.76
CA GLY A 62 -10.80 25.02 0.60
C GLY A 62 -9.59 24.13 0.91
N PRO A 63 -9.60 23.41 2.05
CA PRO A 63 -8.56 22.43 2.37
C PRO A 63 -8.55 21.31 1.32
N TRP A 64 -7.35 20.80 1.03
CA TRP A 64 -7.22 19.60 0.24
C TRP A 64 -7.64 18.40 1.10
N THR A 65 -8.39 17.48 0.51
CA THR A 65 -8.75 16.23 1.17
C THR A 65 -8.26 15.04 0.36
N GLY A 66 -7.69 14.05 1.03
CA GLY A 66 -7.27 12.80 0.42
C GLY A 66 -6.98 11.75 1.47
N ARG A 67 -6.15 10.78 1.11
CA ARG A 67 -5.68 9.71 1.97
C ARG A 67 -4.19 9.49 1.78
N VAL A 68 -3.57 9.05 2.86
CA VAL A 68 -2.21 8.55 2.84
C VAL A 68 -2.22 7.07 3.21
N GLN A 69 -1.55 6.25 2.41
CA GLN A 69 -1.23 4.87 2.73
C GLN A 69 0.23 4.79 3.13
N VAL A 70 0.54 4.25 4.30
CA VAL A 70 1.92 3.93 4.71
C VAL A 70 2.13 2.43 4.58
N VAL A 71 3.18 2.06 3.84
CA VAL A 71 3.47 0.68 3.47
C VAL A 71 4.89 0.35 3.88
N GLU A 72 5.04 -0.78 4.54
CA GLU A 72 6.33 -1.43 4.76
C GLU A 72 6.53 -2.47 3.67
N ARG A 73 7.63 -2.37 2.92
CA ARG A 73 8.04 -3.40 1.96
C ARG A 73 9.23 -4.15 2.53
N ASP A 74 9.08 -5.46 2.70
CA ASP A 74 10.15 -6.37 3.13
C ASP A 74 10.32 -7.49 2.10
N GLY A 75 11.49 -7.55 1.46
CA GLY A 75 11.81 -8.60 0.48
C GLY A 75 10.85 -8.66 -0.71
N GLY A 76 10.29 -7.51 -1.10
CA GLY A 76 9.32 -7.39 -2.19
C GLY A 76 7.87 -7.61 -1.77
N VAL A 77 7.61 -8.00 -0.53
CA VAL A 77 6.25 -8.14 0.02
C VAL A 77 5.83 -6.82 0.65
N GLU A 78 4.68 -6.29 0.23
CA GLU A 78 4.07 -5.10 0.86
C GLU A 78 3.18 -5.51 2.03
N ARG A 79 3.32 -4.78 3.14
CA ARG A 79 2.48 -4.90 4.33
C ARG A 79 2.03 -3.51 4.77
N PRO A 80 0.80 -3.38 5.29
CA PRO A 80 0.34 -2.12 5.84
C PRO A 80 1.15 -1.75 7.09
N ALA A 81 1.63 -0.52 7.16
CA ALA A 81 2.23 0.02 8.37
C ALA A 81 1.11 0.50 9.31
N ALA A 82 0.56 -0.41 10.10
CA ALA A 82 -0.57 -0.15 10.97
C ALA A 82 -0.25 0.84 12.10
N ARG A 83 -1.21 1.68 12.49
CA ARG A 83 -1.14 2.57 13.67
C ARG A 83 0.11 3.45 13.73
N THR A 84 0.65 3.79 12.56
CA THR A 84 1.87 4.56 12.40
C THR A 84 1.52 6.04 12.41
N PRO A 85 2.15 6.88 13.26
CA PRO A 85 1.99 8.32 13.18
C PRO A 85 2.42 8.84 11.80
N VAL A 86 1.63 9.72 11.21
CA VAL A 86 1.89 10.29 9.88
C VAL A 86 1.80 11.80 9.96
N ARG A 87 2.70 12.45 9.23
CA ARG A 87 2.70 13.91 9.05
C ARG A 87 2.78 14.21 7.56
N VAL A 88 1.87 15.03 7.08
CA VAL A 88 1.81 15.47 5.67
C VAL A 88 1.94 16.99 5.66
N ALA A 89 2.88 17.52 4.89
CA ALA A 89 3.13 18.96 4.85
C ALA A 89 3.28 19.47 3.42
N TRP A 90 2.64 20.59 3.11
CA TRP A 90 2.93 21.32 1.87
C TRP A 90 4.19 22.18 2.06
N LEU A 91 5.10 22.12 1.10
CA LEU A 91 6.29 22.96 1.10
C LEU A 91 5.92 24.41 0.74
N GLY A 92 6.55 25.38 1.40
CA GLY A 92 6.36 26.81 1.13
C GLY A 92 5.31 27.50 1.99
N GLY A 93 4.81 26.87 3.06
CA GLY A 93 3.91 27.50 4.03
C GLY A 93 3.75 26.70 5.33
N PRO A 94 2.98 27.19 6.30
CA PRO A 94 2.75 26.54 7.60
C PRO A 94 1.64 25.46 7.52
N PHE A 95 1.50 24.79 6.37
CA PHE A 95 0.40 23.86 6.13
C PHE A 95 0.85 22.44 6.43
N GLU A 96 0.38 21.90 7.56
CA GLU A 96 0.72 20.57 8.02
C GLU A 96 -0.49 19.86 8.64
N TRP A 97 -0.62 18.57 8.34
CA TRP A 97 -1.58 17.67 8.97
C TRP A 97 -0.83 16.58 9.72
N ARG A 98 -1.36 16.19 10.88
CA ARG A 98 -0.85 15.08 11.71
C ARG A 98 -1.99 14.13 12.07
N GLY A 99 -1.71 12.84 11.98
CA GLY A 99 -2.62 11.79 12.43
C GLY A 99 -1.90 10.46 12.52
N SER A 100 -2.66 9.36 12.51
CA SER A 100 -2.11 8.01 12.52
C SER A 100 -2.85 7.15 11.52
N THR A 101 -2.15 6.17 10.92
CA THR A 101 -2.79 5.16 10.09
C THR A 101 -3.67 4.22 10.90
N ASP A 102 -4.65 3.61 10.24
CA ASP A 102 -5.45 2.53 10.78
C ASP A 102 -4.71 1.18 10.72
N ASP A 103 -5.41 0.08 10.99
CA ASP A 103 -4.84 -1.28 10.96
C ASP A 103 -4.45 -1.74 9.53
N GLU A 104 -4.92 -1.04 8.49
CA GLU A 104 -4.59 -1.30 7.08
C GLU A 104 -3.58 -0.28 6.51
N GLY A 105 -2.98 0.55 7.38
CA GLY A 105 -1.97 1.52 6.98
C GLY A 105 -2.53 2.75 6.29
N TRP A 106 -3.83 3.06 6.43
CA TRP A 106 -4.47 4.23 5.81
C TRP A 106 -4.81 5.32 6.82
N ALA A 107 -4.72 6.58 6.40
CA ALA A 107 -5.32 7.71 7.11
C ALA A 107 -5.99 8.68 6.13
N ASP A 108 -7.18 9.19 6.47
CA ASP A 108 -7.80 10.30 5.74
C ASP A 108 -7.19 11.62 6.20
N VAL A 109 -6.89 12.49 5.25
CA VAL A 109 -6.12 13.72 5.42
C VAL A 109 -7.00 14.87 4.98
N GLU A 110 -7.14 15.85 5.86
CA GLU A 110 -7.71 17.17 5.56
C GLU A 110 -6.63 18.21 5.88
N LEU A 111 -6.14 18.89 4.84
CA LEU A 111 -4.97 19.73 4.95
C LEU A 111 -5.21 21.06 4.23
N ASP A 112 -5.19 22.15 4.99
CA ASP A 112 -5.20 23.51 4.46
C ASP A 112 -4.11 23.69 3.39
N ARG A 113 -4.38 24.54 2.41
CA ARG A 113 -3.47 24.74 1.27
C ARG A 113 -3.42 26.21 0.85
N PRO A 114 -2.34 26.64 0.16
CA PRO A 114 -2.31 27.96 -0.45
C PRO A 114 -3.47 28.15 -1.45
N SER A 115 -4.19 29.27 -1.31
CA SER A 115 -5.32 29.59 -2.20
C SER A 115 -4.88 29.67 -3.66
N GLY A 116 -5.64 29.03 -4.55
CA GLY A 116 -5.37 29.06 -6.00
C GLY A 116 -4.19 28.20 -6.47
N ALA A 117 -3.53 27.46 -5.57
CA ALA A 117 -2.46 26.53 -5.98
C ALA A 117 -3.05 25.40 -6.84
N ARG A 118 -2.42 25.13 -7.99
CA ARG A 118 -2.76 24.00 -8.88
C ARG A 118 -1.80 22.83 -8.72
N GLU A 119 -0.55 23.15 -8.43
CA GLU A 119 0.52 22.21 -8.13
C GLU A 119 0.99 22.47 -6.69
N LEU A 120 1.19 21.41 -5.92
CA LEU A 120 1.65 21.47 -4.54
C LEU A 120 2.85 20.55 -4.36
N ALA A 121 3.94 21.07 -3.79
CA ALA A 121 5.05 20.23 -3.37
C ALA A 121 4.77 19.69 -1.96
N VAL A 122 4.96 18.39 -1.74
CA VAL A 122 4.54 17.69 -0.54
C VAL A 122 5.65 16.80 0.01
N ASP A 123 5.77 16.81 1.34
CA ASP A 123 6.56 15.85 2.10
C ASP A 123 5.62 15.02 3.00
N VAL A 124 5.78 13.71 2.97
CA VAL A 124 5.08 12.76 3.85
C VAL A 124 6.11 12.10 4.76
N PHE A 125 5.84 12.08 6.06
CA PHE A 125 6.69 11.49 7.10
C PHE A 125 5.93 10.39 7.83
N ALA A 126 6.64 9.34 8.25
CA ALA A 126 6.10 8.32 9.15
C ALA A 126 6.93 8.25 10.44
N GLY A 127 6.23 8.12 11.57
CA GLY A 127 6.81 8.17 12.90
C GLY A 127 7.40 9.54 13.26
N GLU A 128 8.31 9.53 14.23
CA GLU A 128 9.01 10.74 14.74
C GLU A 128 10.28 11.08 13.94
N GLY A 129 10.52 10.39 12.82
CA GLY A 129 11.71 10.57 12.00
C GLY A 129 11.72 11.93 11.28
N PRO A 130 12.90 12.58 11.15
CA PRO A 130 13.02 13.85 10.41
C PRO A 130 13.02 13.66 8.89
N GLU A 131 13.15 12.43 8.39
CA GLU A 131 13.26 12.13 6.97
C GLU A 131 11.89 11.80 6.35
N ALA A 132 11.56 12.48 5.24
CA ALA A 132 10.33 12.20 4.50
C ALA A 132 10.41 10.82 3.82
N ILE A 133 9.34 10.05 3.94
CA ILE A 133 9.19 8.72 3.33
C ILE A 133 8.60 8.77 1.92
N ALA A 134 8.00 9.90 1.54
CA ALA A 134 7.64 10.25 0.17
C ALA A 134 7.79 11.76 0.00
N ARG A 135 8.30 12.18 -1.15
CA ARG A 135 8.45 13.60 -1.52
C ARG A 135 8.12 13.77 -2.99
N GLY A 136 7.37 14.80 -3.33
CA GLY A 136 7.12 15.09 -4.74
C GLY A 136 6.27 16.32 -4.95
N ARG A 137 5.82 16.49 -6.19
CA ARG A 137 4.82 17.49 -6.56
C ARG A 137 3.56 16.78 -7.00
N VAL A 138 2.43 17.28 -6.53
CA VAL A 138 1.11 16.74 -6.83
C VAL A 138 0.32 17.76 -7.62
N GLN A 139 -0.32 17.27 -8.68
CA GLN A 139 -1.21 18.05 -9.53
C GLN A 139 -2.34 17.14 -9.97
N LEU A 140 -3.57 17.58 -9.74
CA LEU A 140 -4.77 16.98 -10.32
C LEU A 140 -5.86 18.04 -10.35
N SER A 141 -6.30 18.46 -11.53
CA SER A 141 -7.41 19.40 -11.62
C SER A 141 -8.75 18.73 -11.34
N ALA A 142 -9.73 19.50 -10.86
CA ALA A 142 -11.12 19.03 -10.71
C ALA A 142 -11.69 18.53 -12.04
N GLU A 143 -11.33 19.16 -13.16
CA GLU A 143 -11.72 18.74 -14.49
C GLU A 143 -11.16 17.35 -14.85
N GLU A 144 -9.85 17.13 -14.69
CA GLU A 144 -9.22 15.83 -14.95
C GLU A 144 -9.75 14.73 -14.03
N TRP A 145 -9.97 15.06 -12.76
CA TRP A 145 -10.55 14.12 -11.81
C TRP A 145 -11.97 13.71 -12.22
N LEU A 146 -12.84 14.67 -12.51
CA LEU A 146 -14.21 14.40 -12.96
C LEU A 146 -14.28 13.77 -14.34
N ALA A 147 -13.31 14.01 -15.22
CA ALA A 147 -13.20 13.34 -16.52
C ALA A 147 -12.99 11.82 -16.38
N SER A 148 -12.43 11.37 -15.25
CA SER A 148 -12.31 9.94 -14.93
C SER A 148 -13.58 9.32 -14.34
N ALA A 149 -14.59 10.14 -14.02
CA ALA A 149 -15.82 9.67 -13.41
C ALA A 149 -16.74 8.98 -14.44
N ARG A 150 -17.39 7.90 -14.02
CA ARG A 150 -18.47 7.26 -14.78
C ARG A 150 -19.81 7.73 -14.23
N ARG A 151 -20.64 8.27 -15.12
CA ARG A 151 -22.03 8.65 -14.81
C ARG A 151 -22.99 7.63 -15.40
N ARG A 152 -23.96 7.20 -14.61
CA ARG A 152 -25.10 6.40 -15.10
C ARG A 152 -26.37 7.19 -14.83
N SER A 153 -27.08 7.50 -15.91
CA SER A 153 -28.40 8.11 -15.82
C SER A 153 -29.41 7.07 -15.38
N GLY A 154 -30.31 7.47 -14.47
CA GLY A 154 -31.44 6.64 -14.08
C GLY A 154 -32.48 6.51 -15.19
N ARG A 155 -32.49 7.42 -16.17
CA ARG A 155 -33.45 7.38 -17.27
C ARG A 155 -33.14 6.22 -18.20
N LEU A 156 -34.10 5.32 -18.34
CA LEU A 156 -33.92 4.07 -19.08
C LEU A 156 -34.31 4.23 -20.55
N ALA A 157 -33.37 3.92 -21.44
CA ALA A 157 -33.65 3.77 -22.86
C ALA A 157 -34.33 2.42 -23.10
N GLY A 158 -35.65 2.41 -23.25
CA GLY A 158 -36.42 1.20 -23.53
C GLY A 158 -37.12 1.23 -24.89
N ARG A 159 -37.46 0.05 -25.39
CA ARG A 159 -38.30 -0.09 -26.59
C ARG A 159 -39.73 0.25 -26.20
N THR A 160 -40.31 1.24 -26.88
CA THR A 160 -41.66 1.72 -26.61
C THR A 160 -42.56 1.47 -27.83
N GLU A 161 -43.76 0.93 -27.60
CA GLU A 161 -44.76 0.64 -28.64
C GLU A 161 -46.15 1.13 -28.19
N GLY A 162 -47.01 1.48 -29.14
CA GLY A 162 -48.40 1.87 -28.87
C GLY A 162 -48.67 3.38 -28.81
N ALA A 163 -49.90 3.72 -28.45
CA ALA A 163 -50.41 5.09 -28.40
C ALA A 163 -50.08 5.82 -27.09
N LEU A 164 -49.82 5.07 -26.01
CA LEU A 164 -49.29 5.60 -24.75
C LEU A 164 -47.77 5.44 -24.72
N ARG A 165 -47.04 6.54 -24.46
CA ARG A 165 -45.59 6.51 -24.27
C ARG A 165 -45.29 6.33 -22.80
N VAL A 166 -44.51 5.30 -22.47
CA VAL A 166 -44.09 4.99 -21.11
C VAL A 166 -42.60 5.31 -20.99
N GLY A 167 -42.24 6.20 -20.07
CA GLY A 167 -40.88 6.45 -19.62
C GLY A 167 -40.65 5.80 -18.26
N VAL A 168 -39.42 5.38 -18.02
CA VAL A 168 -39.01 4.77 -16.75
C VAL A 168 -37.67 5.35 -16.33
N THR A 169 -37.60 5.75 -15.07
CA THR A 169 -36.39 6.29 -14.43
C THR A 169 -36.11 5.52 -13.14
N VAL A 170 -34.88 5.09 -12.93
CA VAL A 170 -34.43 4.50 -11.66
C VAL A 170 -34.07 5.63 -10.70
N SER A 171 -34.76 5.72 -9.56
CA SER A 171 -34.44 6.69 -8.52
C SER A 171 -33.02 6.43 -8.00
N GLY A 172 -32.16 7.45 -8.12
CA GLY A 172 -30.75 7.36 -7.74
C GLY A 172 -29.81 6.76 -8.78
N GLY A 173 -30.24 6.62 -10.04
CA GLY A 173 -29.36 6.34 -11.19
C GLY A 173 -29.02 4.88 -11.47
N GLY A 174 -29.18 3.99 -10.49
CA GLY A 174 -28.87 2.57 -10.65
C GLY A 174 -29.45 1.69 -9.55
N LEU A 175 -29.44 0.38 -9.81
CA LEU A 175 -29.86 -0.65 -8.86
C LEU A 175 -28.65 -1.47 -8.40
N ALA A 176 -28.73 -2.05 -7.21
CA ALA A 176 -27.72 -2.97 -6.69
C ALA A 176 -28.43 -4.22 -6.18
N VAL A 177 -27.94 -5.40 -6.55
CA VAL A 177 -28.46 -6.68 -6.05
C VAL A 177 -27.87 -6.96 -4.67
N PRO A 178 -28.68 -7.39 -3.66
CA PRO A 178 -30.10 -7.70 -3.68
C PRO A 178 -30.97 -6.60 -3.04
N PHE A 179 -30.62 -5.32 -3.21
CA PHE A 179 -31.28 -4.20 -2.55
C PHE A 179 -32.48 -3.69 -3.33
N ALA A 180 -33.50 -3.23 -2.60
CA ALA A 180 -34.66 -2.58 -3.20
C ALA A 180 -34.26 -1.24 -3.83
N GLY A 181 -34.87 -0.94 -4.98
CA GLY A 181 -34.79 0.37 -5.62
C GLY A 181 -36.16 0.79 -6.14
N GLN A 182 -36.36 2.09 -6.28
CA GLN A 182 -37.60 2.66 -6.80
C GLN A 182 -37.44 2.99 -8.27
N LEU A 183 -38.46 2.66 -9.05
CA LEU A 183 -38.66 3.09 -10.42
C LEU A 183 -39.76 4.14 -10.45
N GLU A 184 -39.50 5.26 -11.10
CA GLU A 184 -40.45 6.30 -11.43
C GLU A 184 -40.91 6.06 -12.86
N ILE A 185 -42.22 5.88 -13.04
CA ILE A 185 -42.86 5.60 -14.32
C ILE A 185 -43.64 6.85 -14.73
N ASP A 186 -43.38 7.35 -15.92
CA ASP A 186 -44.13 8.44 -16.55
C ASP A 186 -44.91 7.92 -17.77
N VAL A 187 -46.21 8.21 -17.83
CA VAL A 187 -47.07 7.79 -18.94
C VAL A 187 -47.67 9.02 -19.61
N GLN A 188 -47.38 9.17 -20.91
CA GLN A 188 -47.82 10.28 -21.73
C GLN A 188 -48.75 9.78 -22.84
N GLY A 189 -49.90 10.42 -22.99
CA GLY A 189 -50.80 10.27 -24.14
C GLY A 189 -50.56 11.36 -25.18
N ALA A 190 -51.42 11.41 -26.20
CA ALA A 190 -51.34 12.41 -27.27
C ALA A 190 -51.58 13.86 -26.78
N GLU A 191 -52.37 14.03 -25.72
CA GLU A 191 -52.82 15.34 -25.20
C GLU A 191 -52.06 15.77 -23.93
N GLY A 192 -51.05 15.00 -23.51
CA GLY A 192 -50.31 15.22 -22.28
C GLY A 192 -50.32 14.00 -21.34
N PRO A 193 -50.10 14.20 -20.03
CA PRO A 193 -50.00 13.11 -19.07
C PRO A 193 -51.27 12.25 -19.02
N ALA A 194 -51.10 10.93 -19.03
CA ALA A 194 -52.20 9.99 -19.05
C ALA A 194 -52.52 9.50 -17.62
N ARG A 195 -53.63 10.02 -17.07
CA ARG A 195 -54.15 9.64 -15.75
C ARG A 195 -54.93 8.33 -15.76
N ASP A 196 -54.98 7.67 -14.61
CA ASP A 196 -55.78 6.46 -14.36
C ASP A 196 -55.50 5.35 -15.39
N VAL A 197 -54.24 5.24 -15.81
CA VAL A 197 -53.77 4.19 -16.72
C VAL A 197 -53.42 2.96 -15.90
N GLU A 198 -54.00 1.83 -16.26
CA GLU A 198 -53.69 0.54 -15.65
C GLU A 198 -52.30 0.08 -16.10
N LEU A 199 -51.39 -0.10 -15.15
CA LEU A 199 -50.04 -0.61 -15.35
C LEU A 199 -49.93 -2.04 -14.87
N ARG A 200 -49.51 -2.90 -15.80
CA ARG A 200 -49.17 -4.30 -15.58
C ARG A 200 -47.71 -4.54 -15.92
N TRP A 201 -47.07 -5.49 -15.25
CA TRP A 201 -45.64 -5.74 -15.45
C TRP A 201 -45.29 -7.21 -15.55
N SER A 202 -44.21 -7.48 -16.27
CA SER A 202 -43.52 -8.77 -16.25
C SER A 202 -42.02 -8.53 -16.26
N GLY A 203 -41.26 -9.40 -15.61
CA GLY A 203 -39.82 -9.21 -15.49
C GLY A 203 -39.09 -10.53 -15.30
N SER A 204 -37.78 -10.49 -15.54
CA SER A 204 -36.88 -11.61 -15.29
C SER A 204 -35.82 -11.22 -14.25
N HIS A 205 -35.51 -12.15 -13.35
CA HIS A 205 -34.55 -11.95 -12.24
C HIS A 205 -34.82 -10.67 -11.42
N LEU A 206 -36.10 -10.36 -11.25
CA LEU A 206 -36.60 -9.17 -10.60
C LEU A 206 -37.81 -9.57 -9.75
N GLU A 207 -37.84 -9.10 -8.52
CA GLU A 207 -39.04 -9.14 -7.68
C GLU A 207 -39.64 -7.73 -7.63
N VAL A 208 -40.96 -7.65 -7.63
CA VAL A 208 -41.69 -6.38 -7.64
C VAL A 208 -42.55 -6.31 -6.38
N ALA A 209 -42.31 -5.31 -5.55
CA ALA A 209 -43.00 -5.09 -4.29
C ALA A 209 -44.21 -4.18 -4.49
N ALA A 210 -45.16 -4.60 -5.32
CA ALA A 210 -46.42 -3.89 -5.58
C ALA A 210 -47.57 -4.87 -5.84
N VAL A 211 -48.79 -4.42 -5.56
CA VAL A 211 -50.01 -5.16 -5.91
C VAL A 211 -50.45 -4.72 -7.31
N GLU A 212 -50.70 -5.68 -8.18
CA GLU A 212 -51.19 -5.43 -9.53
C GLU A 212 -52.73 -5.35 -9.53
N PRO A 213 -53.35 -4.44 -10.31
CA PRO A 213 -52.72 -3.40 -11.13
C PRO A 213 -52.35 -2.12 -10.37
N LEU A 214 -51.30 -1.44 -10.84
CA LEU A 214 -50.92 -0.10 -10.38
C LEU A 214 -51.53 0.95 -11.31
N HIS A 215 -52.04 2.06 -10.77
CA HIS A 215 -52.63 3.14 -11.58
C HIS A 215 -51.78 4.39 -11.56
N THR A 216 -51.76 5.14 -12.67
CA THR A 216 -51.10 6.45 -12.71
C THR A 216 -51.91 7.55 -12.03
N ASP A 217 -51.21 8.50 -11.41
CA ASP A 217 -51.78 9.70 -10.79
C ASP A 217 -52.28 10.73 -11.83
N GLU A 218 -52.76 11.88 -11.36
CA GLU A 218 -53.23 12.97 -12.23
C GLU A 218 -52.12 13.54 -13.15
N ALA A 219 -50.85 13.40 -12.75
CA ALA A 219 -49.68 13.80 -13.52
C ALA A 219 -49.16 12.66 -14.42
N GLY A 220 -49.90 11.56 -14.55
CA GLY A 220 -49.52 10.39 -15.34
C GLY A 220 -48.33 9.63 -14.78
N ARG A 221 -48.07 9.72 -13.47
CA ARG A 221 -46.93 9.08 -12.81
C ARG A 221 -47.34 7.91 -11.94
N ALA A 222 -46.46 6.93 -11.82
CA ALA A 222 -46.58 5.82 -10.88
C ALA A 222 -45.20 5.44 -10.34
N HIS A 223 -45.15 4.87 -9.14
CA HIS A 223 -43.90 4.41 -8.51
C HIS A 223 -43.94 2.90 -8.32
N LEU A 224 -42.86 2.23 -8.70
CA LEU A 224 -42.72 0.78 -8.59
C LEU A 224 -41.44 0.43 -7.83
N VAL A 225 -41.56 -0.26 -6.70
CA VAL A 225 -40.40 -0.75 -5.95
C VAL A 225 -40.01 -2.12 -6.48
N VAL A 226 -38.74 -2.27 -6.85
CA VAL A 226 -38.19 -3.51 -7.42
C VAL A 226 -36.95 -3.96 -6.67
N VAL A 227 -36.77 -5.28 -6.58
CA VAL A 227 -35.59 -5.92 -5.97
C VAL A 227 -34.94 -6.80 -7.02
N PRO A 228 -33.77 -6.44 -7.56
CA PRO A 228 -33.03 -7.31 -8.45
C PRO A 228 -32.63 -8.59 -7.72
N ARG A 229 -32.86 -9.74 -8.34
CA ARG A 229 -32.46 -11.07 -7.85
C ARG A 229 -31.30 -11.67 -8.65
N GLY A 230 -30.92 -11.04 -9.75
CA GLY A 230 -29.78 -11.43 -10.59
C GLY A 230 -28.94 -10.23 -11.04
N HIS A 231 -27.80 -10.52 -11.65
CA HIS A 231 -26.88 -9.50 -12.17
C HIS A 231 -27.39 -8.82 -13.46
N THR A 232 -28.36 -9.45 -14.12
CA THR A 232 -29.08 -8.92 -15.26
C THR A 232 -30.57 -9.06 -14.96
N ALA A 233 -31.28 -7.94 -14.88
CA ALA A 233 -32.73 -7.92 -14.68
C ALA A 233 -33.39 -7.19 -15.85
N SER A 234 -34.61 -7.60 -16.21
CA SER A 234 -35.42 -6.92 -17.23
C SER A 234 -36.82 -6.67 -16.73
N LEU A 235 -37.44 -5.61 -17.27
CA LEU A 235 -38.80 -5.21 -16.95
C LEU A 235 -39.53 -4.85 -18.24
N GLU A 236 -40.72 -5.42 -18.37
CA GLU A 236 -41.74 -5.03 -19.32
C GLU A 236 -42.88 -4.35 -18.56
N LEU A 237 -43.31 -3.18 -19.03
CA LEU A 237 -44.49 -2.48 -18.57
C LEU A 237 -45.52 -2.44 -19.69
N ARG A 238 -46.77 -2.77 -19.34
CA ARG A 238 -47.94 -2.64 -20.21
C ARG A 238 -48.88 -1.64 -19.59
N ALA A 239 -49.23 -0.63 -20.38
CA ALA A 239 -50.09 0.47 -20.01
C ALA A 239 -51.41 0.35 -20.78
N GLU A 240 -52.54 0.35 -20.09
CA GLU A 240 -53.88 0.35 -20.69
C GLU A 240 -54.72 1.49 -20.11
N GLY A 241 -55.06 2.47 -20.95
CA GLY A 241 -55.83 3.63 -20.54
C GLY A 241 -57.34 3.39 -20.61
N PRO A 242 -58.18 4.16 -19.89
CA PRO A 242 -59.63 3.98 -19.86
C PRO A 242 -60.32 4.07 -21.22
N SER A 243 -59.70 4.78 -22.16
CA SER A 243 -60.18 4.93 -23.54
C SER A 243 -59.82 3.73 -24.45
N GLY A 244 -59.27 2.63 -23.91
CA GLY A 244 -58.77 1.48 -24.68
C GLY A 244 -57.45 1.74 -25.43
N ARG A 245 -56.75 2.84 -25.11
CA ARG A 245 -55.42 3.12 -25.68
C ARG A 245 -54.38 2.32 -24.90
N SER A 246 -53.43 1.72 -25.61
CA SER A 246 -52.38 0.92 -24.98
C SER A 246 -50.99 1.44 -25.28
N GLY A 247 -50.05 1.10 -24.40
CA GLY A 247 -48.63 1.32 -24.53
C GLY A 247 -47.85 0.15 -23.96
N ARG A 248 -46.65 -0.10 -24.48
CA ARG A 248 -45.73 -1.11 -23.99
C ARG A 248 -44.34 -0.52 -23.91
N TRP A 249 -43.62 -0.85 -22.85
CA TRP A 249 -42.22 -0.49 -22.68
C TRP A 249 -41.43 -1.70 -22.20
N PHE A 250 -40.21 -1.87 -22.71
CA PHE A 250 -39.31 -2.95 -22.30
C PHE A 250 -37.86 -2.47 -22.26
N SER A 251 -37.15 -2.79 -21.17
CA SER A 251 -35.70 -2.59 -21.06
C SER A 251 -35.06 -3.57 -20.08
N THR A 252 -33.73 -3.70 -20.19
CA THR A 252 -32.88 -4.19 -19.10
C THR A 252 -32.69 -3.09 -18.06
N LEU A 253 -32.60 -3.47 -16.78
CA LEU A 253 -32.37 -2.55 -15.66
C LEU A 253 -30.86 -2.42 -15.37
N PRO A 254 -30.37 -1.22 -15.00
CA PRO A 254 -28.96 -0.98 -14.71
C PRO A 254 -28.60 -1.49 -13.31
N VAL A 255 -28.34 -2.80 -13.21
CA VAL A 255 -27.94 -3.46 -11.97
C VAL A 255 -26.41 -3.48 -11.87
N VAL A 256 -25.86 -3.01 -10.74
CA VAL A 256 -24.43 -3.08 -10.42
C VAL A 256 -24.19 -4.24 -9.43
N PRO A 257 -23.59 -5.36 -9.87
CA PRO A 257 -23.31 -6.50 -9.00
C PRO A 257 -22.31 -6.16 -7.90
N GLY A 258 -22.57 -6.62 -6.68
CA GLY A 258 -21.67 -6.44 -5.54
C GLY A 258 -21.60 -5.01 -4.99
N ALA A 259 -22.30 -4.05 -5.60
CA ALA A 259 -22.36 -2.68 -5.13
C ALA A 259 -23.04 -2.61 -3.76
N MET A 260 -22.46 -1.83 -2.87
CA MET A 260 -23.08 -1.50 -1.59
C MET A 260 -24.13 -0.42 -1.81
N ARG A 261 -25.16 -0.35 -0.95
CA ARG A 261 -26.21 0.68 -1.02
C ARG A 261 -26.10 1.62 0.17
N ALA A 262 -26.25 2.92 -0.07
CA ALA A 262 -26.51 3.91 0.96
C ALA A 262 -28.02 4.19 1.02
N GLU A 263 -28.60 4.05 2.20
CA GLU A 263 -29.99 4.42 2.49
C GLU A 263 -30.00 5.49 3.58
N ARG A 264 -30.77 6.56 3.38
CA ARG A 264 -30.87 7.63 4.38
C ARG A 264 -31.85 7.23 5.47
N ALA A 265 -31.40 7.31 6.71
CA ALA A 265 -32.20 7.08 7.92
C ALA A 265 -32.04 8.29 8.85
N GLY A 266 -32.86 9.32 8.63
CA GLY A 266 -32.76 10.59 9.34
C GLY A 266 -31.43 11.31 9.05
N ASP A 267 -30.61 11.45 10.09
CA ASP A 267 -29.29 12.12 10.07
C ASP A 267 -28.12 11.17 9.81
N GLN A 268 -28.42 9.89 9.55
CA GLN A 268 -27.43 8.87 9.26
C GLN A 268 -27.65 8.26 7.87
N LEU A 269 -26.57 7.74 7.29
CA LEU A 269 -26.61 6.83 6.17
C LEU A 269 -26.39 5.40 6.66
N HIS A 270 -27.33 4.53 6.35
CA HIS A 270 -27.19 3.09 6.51
C HIS A 270 -26.50 2.54 5.27
N ILE A 271 -25.32 1.95 5.46
CA ILE A 271 -24.54 1.33 4.40
C ILE A 271 -24.81 -0.16 4.45
N ARG A 272 -25.30 -0.72 3.35
CA ARG A 272 -25.61 -2.15 3.23
C ARG A 272 -24.71 -2.77 2.18
N SER A 273 -24.06 -3.87 2.54
CA SER A 273 -23.22 -4.67 1.67
C SER A 273 -23.91 -5.97 1.32
N PRO A 274 -23.91 -6.37 0.03
CA PRO A 274 -24.56 -7.61 -0.40
C PRO A 274 -23.77 -8.87 -0.01
N LEU A 275 -22.55 -8.68 0.51
CA LEU A 275 -21.66 -9.74 1.00
C LEU A 275 -21.20 -9.39 2.40
N GLU A 276 -21.00 -10.42 3.23
CA GLU A 276 -20.31 -10.27 4.52
C GLU A 276 -18.91 -9.70 4.31
N ARG A 277 -18.64 -8.57 4.97
CA ARG A 277 -17.34 -7.91 5.01
C ARG A 277 -17.28 -7.05 6.25
N GLU A 278 -16.07 -6.76 6.71
CA GLU A 278 -15.84 -6.01 7.95
C GLU A 278 -15.85 -4.48 7.72
N ARG A 279 -15.78 -4.03 6.46
CA ARG A 279 -15.55 -2.63 6.15
C ARG A 279 -16.09 -2.21 4.78
N ALA A 280 -16.47 -0.95 4.67
CA ALA A 280 -16.71 -0.25 3.41
C ALA A 280 -15.93 1.07 3.40
N TRP A 281 -15.39 1.44 2.25
CA TRP A 281 -14.75 2.73 2.04
C TRP A 281 -15.76 3.70 1.41
N TYR A 282 -15.72 4.95 1.86
CA TYR A 282 -16.58 5.99 1.32
C TYR A 282 -15.83 7.29 1.03
N THR A 283 -16.28 8.01 0.00
CA THR A 283 -15.80 9.35 -0.33
C THR A 283 -16.98 10.27 -0.58
N TRP A 284 -16.96 11.46 0.01
CA TRP A 284 -17.95 12.51 -0.21
C TRP A 284 -17.58 13.36 -1.41
N VAL A 285 -18.49 13.49 -2.37
CA VAL A 285 -18.32 14.33 -3.55
C VAL A 285 -19.47 15.33 -3.60
N ILE A 286 -19.18 16.64 -3.48
CA ILE A 286 -20.23 17.68 -3.48
C ILE A 286 -19.80 18.84 -4.38
N GLY A 287 -20.63 19.23 -5.34
CA GLY A 287 -20.31 20.29 -6.30
C GLY A 287 -19.08 19.95 -7.16
N GLY A 288 -18.89 18.67 -7.47
CA GLY A 288 -17.78 18.20 -8.30
C GLY A 288 -16.41 18.11 -7.61
N ARG A 289 -16.35 18.22 -6.28
CA ARG A 289 -15.10 18.15 -5.50
C ARG A 289 -15.17 17.09 -4.42
N ARG A 290 -14.01 16.50 -4.12
CA ARG A 290 -13.81 15.62 -2.96
C ARG A 290 -13.80 16.46 -1.68
N LEU A 291 -14.69 16.16 -0.74
CA LEU A 291 -14.76 16.85 0.56
C LEU A 291 -14.20 16.03 1.72
N GLY A 292 -13.88 14.77 1.52
CA GLY A 292 -13.38 13.89 2.57
C GLY A 292 -13.76 12.45 2.29
N GLY A 293 -13.25 11.53 3.10
CA GLY A 293 -13.66 10.14 3.05
C GLY A 293 -13.28 9.39 4.31
N GLY A 294 -13.47 8.07 4.26
CA GLY A 294 -12.98 7.20 5.30
C GLY A 294 -13.47 5.79 5.10
N SER A 295 -13.39 5.02 6.18
CA SER A 295 -13.97 3.69 6.24
C SER A 295 -15.09 3.64 7.28
N VAL A 296 -16.10 2.82 7.03
CA VAL A 296 -17.11 2.45 8.01
C VAL A 296 -16.97 0.96 8.32
N SER A 297 -16.99 0.62 9.60
CA SER A 297 -17.06 -0.77 10.04
C SER A 297 -18.44 -1.34 9.70
N LEU A 298 -18.45 -2.50 9.06
CA LEU A 298 -19.64 -3.25 8.74
C LEU A 298 -19.74 -4.47 9.67
N ARG A 299 -20.96 -4.83 10.05
CA ARG A 299 -21.27 -6.01 10.85
C ARG A 299 -22.19 -6.94 10.07
N PRO A 300 -22.06 -8.28 10.18
CA PRO A 300 -22.99 -9.20 9.54
C PRO A 300 -24.44 -8.88 9.90
N ASP A 301 -25.33 -8.91 8.90
CA ASP A 301 -26.76 -8.63 9.09
C ASP A 301 -27.60 -9.89 9.32
N GLY A 302 -26.97 -11.06 9.32
CA GLY A 302 -27.62 -12.37 9.49
C GLY A 302 -28.26 -12.93 8.22
N SER A 303 -28.20 -12.22 7.09
CA SER A 303 -28.76 -12.62 5.80
C SER A 303 -27.69 -12.91 4.72
N GLY A 304 -26.43 -13.06 5.14
CA GLY A 304 -25.27 -13.20 4.24
C GLY A 304 -24.71 -11.85 3.74
N GLY A 305 -25.26 -10.73 4.22
CA GLY A 305 -24.78 -9.38 3.97
C GLY A 305 -24.15 -8.75 5.21
N ALA A 306 -23.80 -7.47 5.10
CA ALA A 306 -23.31 -6.68 6.22
C ALA A 306 -23.86 -5.26 6.22
N VAL A 307 -23.97 -4.65 7.39
CA VAL A 307 -24.53 -3.31 7.59
C VAL A 307 -23.62 -2.44 8.46
N GLY A 308 -23.57 -1.14 8.17
CA GLY A 308 -22.92 -0.13 8.98
C GLY A 308 -23.63 1.20 8.87
N GLN A 309 -23.18 2.17 9.68
CA GLN A 309 -23.81 3.48 9.77
C GLN A 309 -22.74 4.57 9.71
N ILE A 310 -23.05 5.62 8.95
CA ILE A 310 -22.21 6.82 8.84
C ILE A 310 -23.07 8.01 9.27
N ALA A 311 -22.60 8.78 10.24
CA ALA A 311 -23.20 10.06 10.57
C ALA A 311 -22.88 11.06 9.44
N VAL A 312 -23.87 11.80 8.96
CA VAL A 312 -23.65 12.85 7.96
C VAL A 312 -23.48 14.19 8.70
N PRO A 313 -22.28 14.79 8.70
CA PRO A 313 -22.06 16.11 9.27
C PRO A 313 -23.08 17.14 8.77
N GLU A 314 -23.54 18.02 9.66
CA GLU A 314 -24.52 19.06 9.34
C GLU A 314 -24.09 19.92 8.15
N GLU A 315 -22.82 20.32 8.11
CA GLU A 315 -22.27 21.11 7.02
C GLU A 315 -22.35 20.38 5.66
N LEU A 316 -22.12 19.07 5.66
CA LEU A 316 -22.26 18.24 4.45
C LEU A 316 -23.73 18.13 4.05
N ARG A 317 -24.66 18.02 5.01
CA ARG A 317 -26.10 18.02 4.71
C ARG A 317 -26.56 19.33 4.07
N GLN A 318 -26.14 20.47 4.63
CA GLN A 318 -26.47 21.79 4.08
C GLN A 318 -25.92 21.99 2.68
N ARG A 319 -24.66 21.60 2.45
CA ARG A 319 -24.04 21.67 1.13
C ARG A 319 -24.71 20.71 0.13
N ALA A 320 -25.05 19.50 0.56
CA ALA A 320 -25.74 18.52 -0.29
C ALA A 320 -27.18 18.93 -0.66
N ALA A 321 -27.82 19.78 0.14
CA ALA A 321 -29.10 20.37 -0.21
C ALA A 321 -28.97 21.51 -1.24
N ALA A 322 -27.82 22.19 -1.28
CA ALA A 322 -27.58 23.34 -2.17
C ALA A 322 -26.84 22.98 -3.47
N GLN A 323 -26.16 21.84 -3.51
CA GLN A 323 -25.29 21.42 -4.61
C GLN A 323 -25.50 19.94 -4.93
N GLU A 324 -25.07 19.50 -6.11
CA GLU A 324 -25.06 18.07 -6.42
C GLU A 324 -24.12 17.31 -5.50
N ALA A 325 -24.60 16.23 -4.89
CA ALA A 325 -23.89 15.52 -3.85
C ALA A 325 -24.03 14.01 -3.97
N TRP A 326 -22.91 13.31 -3.79
CA TRP A 326 -22.81 11.86 -3.84
C TRP A 326 -21.98 11.33 -2.68
N ILE A 327 -22.29 10.10 -2.28
CA ILE A 327 -21.42 9.23 -1.51
C ILE A 327 -20.92 8.10 -2.41
N VAL A 328 -19.63 8.09 -2.70
CA VAL A 328 -18.99 7.00 -3.44
C VAL A 328 -18.67 5.89 -2.46
N LEU A 329 -19.28 4.72 -2.62
CA LEU A 329 -19.03 3.54 -1.80
C LEU A 329 -18.21 2.52 -2.57
N SER A 330 -17.19 1.94 -1.93
CA SER A 330 -16.32 0.94 -2.53
C SER A 330 -15.82 -0.11 -1.52
N SER A 331 -15.59 -1.32 -2.01
CA SER A 331 -14.86 -2.37 -1.25
C SER A 331 -13.37 -2.07 -1.12
N GLU A 332 -12.84 -1.21 -1.98
CA GLU A 332 -11.43 -0.84 -2.07
C GLU A 332 -11.25 0.65 -1.72
N PRO A 333 -10.15 1.01 -1.04
CA PRO A 333 -9.91 2.37 -0.55
C PRO A 333 -9.76 3.41 -1.67
N ASP A 334 -9.35 3.01 -2.86
CA ASP A 334 -9.13 3.88 -4.03
C ASP A 334 -10.35 3.97 -4.96
N ALA A 335 -11.47 3.33 -4.59
CA ALA A 335 -12.70 3.27 -5.39
C ALA A 335 -12.52 2.71 -6.82
N ARG A 336 -11.53 1.85 -7.05
CA ARG A 336 -11.31 1.19 -8.36
C ARG A 336 -12.09 -0.10 -8.57
N SER A 337 -12.66 -0.65 -7.50
CA SER A 337 -13.55 -1.81 -7.57
C SER A 337 -14.63 -1.64 -8.64
N PRO A 338 -14.91 -2.68 -9.46
CA PRO A 338 -16.03 -2.66 -10.41
C PRO A 338 -17.40 -2.42 -9.75
N ALA A 339 -17.50 -2.68 -8.44
CA ALA A 339 -18.69 -2.49 -7.63
C ALA A 339 -18.74 -1.10 -6.95
N ALA A 340 -17.79 -0.21 -7.23
CA ALA A 340 -17.79 1.14 -6.69
C ALA A 340 -18.90 1.98 -7.34
N VAL A 341 -19.76 2.58 -6.50
CA VAL A 341 -20.90 3.39 -6.97
C VAL A 341 -21.02 4.68 -6.18
N GLY A 342 -21.15 5.80 -6.88
CA GLY A 342 -21.55 7.09 -6.28
C GLY A 342 -23.05 7.23 -6.19
N TRP A 343 -23.62 7.01 -5.01
CA TRP A 343 -25.05 7.20 -4.78
C TRP A 343 -25.38 8.66 -4.53
N PRO A 344 -26.38 9.22 -5.24
CA PRO A 344 -26.80 10.59 -4.99
C PRO A 344 -27.42 10.72 -3.60
N LEU A 345 -27.15 11.85 -2.94
CA LEU A 345 -27.64 12.19 -1.61
C LEU A 345 -28.85 13.14 -1.65
N GLY A 346 -29.10 13.75 -2.80
CA GLY A 346 -30.24 14.63 -3.08
C GLY A 346 -31.19 14.03 -4.13
N GLU A 347 -31.88 14.89 -4.86
CA GLU A 347 -32.87 14.51 -5.89
C GLU A 347 -32.24 14.11 -7.23
N GLN A 348 -30.91 14.09 -7.34
CA GLN A 348 -30.24 13.78 -8.60
C GLN A 348 -30.53 12.33 -9.03
N ALA A 349 -30.86 12.16 -10.30
CA ALA A 349 -31.16 10.85 -10.88
C ALA A 349 -29.92 10.15 -11.49
N GLU A 350 -28.71 10.64 -11.23
CA GLU A 350 -27.47 10.08 -11.80
C GLU A 350 -26.49 9.62 -10.72
N THR A 351 -25.84 8.47 -10.95
CA THR A 351 -24.70 8.05 -10.13
C THR A 351 -23.43 8.79 -10.57
N LEU A 352 -22.45 8.88 -9.67
CA LEU A 352 -21.13 9.44 -9.95
C LEU A 352 -20.03 8.52 -9.41
N ASP A 353 -19.56 7.58 -10.22
CA ASP A 353 -18.49 6.68 -9.79
C ASP A 353 -17.15 7.29 -10.18
N VAL A 354 -16.48 7.89 -9.21
CA VAL A 354 -15.17 8.50 -9.42
C VAL A 354 -14.11 7.77 -8.59
N PRO A 355 -13.04 7.25 -9.21
CA PRO A 355 -11.94 6.66 -8.47
C PRO A 355 -11.08 7.73 -7.80
N GLU A 356 -10.38 7.35 -6.75
CA GLU A 356 -9.30 8.16 -6.20
C GLU A 356 -8.03 7.98 -7.05
N HIS A 357 -7.24 9.04 -7.18
CA HIS A 357 -6.01 9.03 -7.99
C HIS A 357 -4.78 8.97 -7.09
N VAL A 358 -3.78 8.18 -7.50
CA VAL A 358 -2.47 8.18 -6.85
C VAL A 358 -1.74 9.46 -7.27
N LEU A 359 -1.66 10.41 -6.35
CA LEU A 359 -1.01 11.70 -6.58
C LEU A 359 0.51 11.62 -6.38
N LEU A 360 0.94 10.80 -5.43
CA LEU A 360 2.36 10.57 -5.12
C LEU A 360 2.56 9.11 -4.70
N ASP A 361 3.60 8.45 -5.22
CA ASP A 361 4.05 7.14 -4.75
C ASP A 361 5.54 7.20 -4.38
N GLY A 362 5.84 7.05 -3.09
CA GLY A 362 7.19 7.09 -2.56
C GLY A 362 7.99 5.78 -2.68
N ALA A 363 7.44 4.73 -3.32
CA ALA A 363 8.10 3.42 -3.33
C ALA A 363 9.50 3.46 -3.96
N ALA A 364 9.64 4.15 -5.09
CA ALA A 364 10.93 4.29 -5.78
C ALA A 364 11.96 5.07 -4.93
N ASP A 365 11.53 6.14 -4.26
CA ASP A 365 12.39 6.93 -3.36
C ASP A 365 12.77 6.13 -2.12
N GLY A 366 11.85 5.34 -1.57
CA GLY A 366 12.10 4.40 -0.47
C GLY A 366 13.14 3.35 -0.84
N GLU A 367 13.02 2.74 -2.01
CA GLU A 367 13.96 1.77 -2.53
C GLU A 367 15.36 2.38 -2.72
N ALA A 368 15.44 3.56 -3.32
CA ALA A 368 16.69 4.28 -3.51
C ALA A 368 17.36 4.70 -2.17
N ARG A 369 16.57 5.02 -1.14
CA ARG A 369 17.09 5.29 0.22
C ARG A 369 17.65 4.01 0.85
N ALA A 370 16.89 2.92 0.81
CA ALA A 370 17.33 1.63 1.34
C ALA A 370 18.61 1.13 0.65
N ALA A 371 18.71 1.28 -0.68
CA ALA A 371 19.91 0.96 -1.44
C ALA A 371 21.13 1.77 -0.99
N ARG A 372 20.96 3.09 -0.75
CA ARG A 372 22.03 3.97 -0.26
C ARG A 372 22.48 3.60 1.15
N GLU A 373 21.55 3.27 2.05
CA GLU A 373 21.88 2.85 3.41
C GLU A 373 22.66 1.53 3.41
N ARG A 374 22.23 0.56 2.60
CA ARG A 374 22.98 -0.69 2.39
C ARG A 374 24.36 -0.45 1.83
N ALA A 375 24.50 0.43 0.83
CA ALA A 375 25.80 0.77 0.29
C ALA A 375 26.71 1.34 1.38
N ARG A 376 26.22 2.23 2.24
CA ARG A 376 26.97 2.76 3.38
C ARG A 376 27.38 1.67 4.38
N LEU A 377 26.45 0.78 4.75
CA LEU A 377 26.75 -0.34 5.66
C LEU A 377 27.79 -1.29 5.05
N ARG A 378 27.66 -1.60 3.76
CA ARG A 378 28.65 -2.39 3.01
C ARG A 378 30.03 -1.73 3.03
N TRP A 379 30.10 -0.41 2.81
CA TRP A 379 31.34 0.35 2.91
C TRP A 379 31.95 0.29 4.30
N VAL A 380 31.17 0.50 5.36
CA VAL A 380 31.65 0.46 6.75
C VAL A 380 32.15 -0.95 7.14
N ILE A 381 31.40 -1.99 6.78
CA ILE A 381 31.81 -3.38 7.05
C ILE A 381 33.06 -3.73 6.24
N GLY A 382 33.09 -3.38 4.96
CA GLY A 382 34.23 -3.59 4.07
C GLY A 382 35.50 -2.89 4.55
N SER A 383 35.39 -1.61 4.95
CA SER A 383 36.53 -0.85 5.49
C SER A 383 37.01 -1.39 6.83
N SER A 384 36.09 -1.81 7.70
CA SER A 384 36.43 -2.42 9.00
C SER A 384 37.11 -3.77 8.81
N GLY A 385 36.63 -4.59 7.87
CA GLY A 385 37.26 -5.85 7.48
C GLY A 385 38.66 -5.65 6.91
N ALA A 386 38.82 -4.71 5.97
CA ALA A 386 40.12 -4.37 5.40
C ALA A 386 41.12 -3.88 6.46
N LEU A 387 40.68 -3.03 7.40
CA LEU A 387 41.50 -2.58 8.52
C LEU A 387 41.92 -3.74 9.43
N ALA A 388 40.98 -4.64 9.77
CA ALA A 388 41.29 -5.81 10.57
C ALA A 388 42.34 -6.69 9.86
N THR A 389 42.14 -6.99 8.57
CA THR A 389 43.10 -7.75 7.75
C THR A 389 44.47 -7.07 7.69
N PHE A 390 44.52 -5.74 7.57
CA PHE A 390 45.78 -4.98 7.60
C PHE A 390 46.51 -5.11 8.94
N VAL A 391 45.80 -5.00 10.07
CA VAL A 391 46.38 -5.20 11.41
C VAL A 391 46.92 -6.62 11.56
N VAL A 392 46.20 -7.63 11.08
CA VAL A 392 46.67 -9.03 11.05
C VAL A 392 47.99 -9.15 10.28
N LEU A 393 48.08 -8.56 9.08
CA LEU A 393 49.28 -8.57 8.26
C LEU A 393 50.48 -7.97 8.97
N VAL A 394 50.30 -6.80 9.59
CA VAL A 394 51.37 -6.09 10.31
C VAL A 394 51.87 -6.92 11.49
N LEU A 395 50.96 -7.48 12.30
CA LEU A 395 51.32 -8.33 13.44
C LEU A 395 52.04 -9.60 12.99
N PHE A 396 51.58 -10.22 11.91
CA PHE A 396 52.22 -11.41 11.33
C PHE A 396 53.64 -11.09 10.82
N ALA A 397 53.80 -10.03 10.03
CA ALA A 397 55.10 -9.59 9.52
C ALA A 397 56.07 -9.24 10.67
N GLY A 398 55.58 -8.55 11.69
CA GLY A 398 56.33 -8.25 12.91
C GLY A 398 56.79 -9.51 13.64
N ARG A 399 55.91 -10.52 13.76
CA ARG A 399 56.25 -11.81 14.38
C ARG A 399 57.29 -12.59 13.59
N VAL A 400 57.14 -12.67 12.26
CA VAL A 400 58.12 -13.32 11.37
C VAL A 400 59.48 -12.66 11.48
N ARG A 401 59.51 -11.32 11.55
CA ARG A 401 60.76 -10.56 11.73
C ARG A 401 61.40 -10.85 13.10
N ALA A 402 60.61 -10.89 14.16
CA ALA A 402 61.08 -11.23 15.50
C ALA A 402 61.62 -12.68 15.57
N ASP A 403 60.94 -13.64 14.95
CA ASP A 403 61.41 -15.03 14.88
C ASP A 403 62.69 -15.18 14.06
N ARG A 404 62.83 -14.45 12.93
CA ARG A 404 64.09 -14.42 12.17
C ARG A 404 65.24 -13.83 12.99
N LEU A 405 65.02 -12.73 13.71
CA LEU A 405 66.03 -12.14 14.58
C LEU A 405 66.43 -13.09 15.71
N ALA A 406 65.46 -13.75 16.35
CA ALA A 406 65.71 -14.74 17.39
C ALA A 406 66.41 -16.01 16.87
N ALA A 407 66.16 -16.40 15.63
CA ALA A 407 66.85 -17.51 14.96
C ALA A 407 68.30 -17.14 14.63
N VAL A 408 68.54 -15.93 14.10
CA VAL A 408 69.89 -15.41 13.84
C VAL A 408 70.71 -15.33 15.13
N HIS A 409 70.09 -14.88 16.24
CA HIS A 409 70.78 -14.81 17.54
C HIS A 409 71.12 -16.21 18.08
N ARG A 410 70.20 -17.19 17.97
CA ARG A 410 70.49 -18.59 18.34
C ARG A 410 71.59 -19.22 17.49
N LEU A 411 71.60 -18.96 16.19
CA LEU A 411 72.67 -19.43 15.30
C LEU A 411 74.03 -18.82 15.63
N SER A 412 74.07 -17.60 16.19
CA SER A 412 75.32 -16.97 16.64
C SER A 412 75.90 -17.60 17.91
N GLU A 413 75.10 -18.30 18.70
CA GLU A 413 75.51 -18.95 19.96
C GLU A 413 75.90 -20.44 19.80
N LEU A 414 75.62 -21.06 18.66
CA LEU A 414 75.87 -22.49 18.39
C LEU A 414 77.26 -22.75 17.76
N SER A 415 77.81 -23.95 18.01
CA SER A 415 79.07 -24.42 17.40
C SER A 415 78.91 -24.75 15.89
N GLU A 416 80.02 -24.80 15.14
CA GLU A 416 80.00 -24.91 13.67
C GLU A 416 79.33 -26.20 13.15
N GLU A 417 79.43 -27.31 13.88
CA GLU A 417 78.77 -28.58 13.56
C GLU A 417 77.26 -28.57 13.84
N GLU A 418 76.81 -27.89 14.90
CA GLU A 418 75.38 -27.76 15.24
C GLU A 418 74.63 -26.83 14.28
N ARG A 419 75.32 -25.83 13.71
CA ARG A 419 74.73 -24.90 12.72
C ARG A 419 74.27 -25.59 11.44
N VAL A 420 74.99 -26.62 10.98
CA VAL A 420 74.68 -27.33 9.72
C VAL A 420 73.47 -28.26 9.89
N ALA A 421 73.35 -28.92 11.06
CA ALA A 421 72.22 -29.81 11.35
C ALA A 421 70.91 -29.03 11.57
N ASP A 422 70.96 -27.87 12.22
CA ASP A 422 69.76 -27.07 12.51
C ASP A 422 69.30 -26.24 11.29
N ALA A 423 70.22 -25.81 10.42
CA ALA A 423 69.87 -25.15 9.16
C ALA A 423 69.06 -26.05 8.20
N ALA A 424 69.29 -27.37 8.25
CA ALA A 424 68.55 -28.35 7.44
C ALA A 424 67.12 -28.63 7.97
N SER A 425 66.87 -28.48 9.27
CA SER A 425 65.57 -28.77 9.90
C SER A 425 64.58 -27.59 9.83
N VAL A 426 65.11 -26.36 9.82
CA VAL A 426 64.32 -25.11 9.86
C VAL A 426 63.74 -24.74 8.48
N GLY A 427 64.31 -25.23 7.38
CA GLY A 427 63.94 -24.86 6.02
C GLY A 427 62.56 -25.33 5.55
N ASP A 428 62.09 -26.50 5.99
CA ASP A 428 61.04 -27.22 5.25
C ASP A 428 59.62 -27.03 5.80
N THR A 429 59.46 -26.82 7.10
CA THR A 429 58.12 -26.68 7.73
C THR A 429 57.69 -25.23 8.00
N ALA A 430 58.66 -24.32 8.15
CA ALA A 430 58.38 -22.91 8.41
C ALA A 430 57.96 -22.14 7.13
N GLY A 431 58.57 -22.46 5.98
CA GLY A 431 58.25 -21.84 4.70
C GLY A 431 56.82 -22.15 4.21
N TRP A 432 56.41 -23.42 4.28
CA TRP A 432 55.07 -23.85 3.88
C TRP A 432 53.97 -23.20 4.72
N ARG A 433 54.14 -23.14 6.05
CA ARG A 433 53.18 -22.49 6.95
C ARG A 433 53.05 -21.00 6.68
N LEU A 434 54.14 -20.34 6.30
CA LEU A 434 54.16 -18.93 5.93
C LEU A 434 53.39 -18.69 4.62
N TRP A 435 53.58 -19.58 3.63
CA TRP A 435 52.85 -19.55 2.37
C TRP A 435 51.35 -19.77 2.55
N VAL A 436 50.95 -20.75 3.36
CA VAL A 436 49.53 -20.98 3.68
C VAL A 436 48.91 -19.77 4.38
N ALA A 437 49.61 -19.18 5.35
CA ALA A 437 49.15 -17.96 6.01
C ALA A 437 48.99 -16.79 5.04
N LEU A 438 49.97 -16.57 4.15
CA LEU A 438 49.92 -15.55 3.10
C LEU A 438 48.77 -15.79 2.11
N LEU A 439 48.54 -17.04 1.73
CA LEU A 439 47.48 -17.41 0.80
C LEU A 439 46.10 -17.20 1.43
N CYS A 440 45.89 -17.60 2.69
CA CYS A 440 44.66 -17.32 3.43
C CYS A 440 44.41 -15.80 3.56
N LEU A 441 45.47 -15.03 3.77
CA LEU A 441 45.40 -13.57 3.87
C LEU A 441 45.06 -12.91 2.53
N ALA A 442 45.71 -13.34 1.45
CA ALA A 442 45.42 -12.89 0.10
C ALA A 442 43.98 -13.25 -0.32
N LEU A 443 43.52 -14.46 0.04
CA LEU A 443 42.15 -14.90 -0.22
C LEU A 443 41.12 -14.07 0.56
N GLY A 444 41.40 -13.77 1.84
CA GLY A 444 40.57 -12.89 2.67
C GLY A 444 40.49 -11.47 2.11
N LEU A 445 41.64 -10.90 1.71
CA LEU A 445 41.70 -9.57 1.08
C LEU A 445 40.94 -9.56 -0.24
N ALA A 446 41.15 -10.56 -1.10
CA ALA A 446 40.47 -10.71 -2.37
C ALA A 446 38.95 -10.79 -2.19
N LEU A 447 38.47 -11.57 -1.21
CA LEU A 447 37.03 -11.68 -0.92
C LEU A 447 36.45 -10.34 -0.44
N VAL A 448 37.16 -9.61 0.43
CA VAL A 448 36.73 -8.27 0.90
C VAL A 448 36.63 -7.28 -0.26
N THR A 449 37.65 -7.23 -1.13
CA THR A 449 37.61 -6.37 -2.33
C THR A 449 36.53 -6.80 -3.31
N LEU A 450 36.29 -8.10 -3.48
CA LEU A 450 35.27 -8.63 -4.37
C LEU A 450 33.86 -8.24 -3.88
N VAL A 451 33.60 -8.35 -2.57
CA VAL A 451 32.32 -7.95 -1.96
C VAL A 451 32.12 -6.44 -2.02
N GLY A 452 33.19 -5.65 -1.86
CA GLY A 452 33.15 -4.20 -2.02
C GLY A 452 32.89 -3.73 -3.46
N LEU A 453 33.48 -4.40 -4.46
CA LEU A 453 33.45 -3.98 -5.88
C LEU A 453 32.30 -4.60 -6.70
N LEU A 454 31.92 -5.86 -6.45
CA LEU A 454 30.82 -6.52 -7.20
C LEU A 454 29.43 -6.14 -6.69
N GLY A 455 29.33 -5.46 -5.55
CA GLY A 455 28.05 -4.97 -5.02
C GLY A 455 27.50 -3.71 -5.69
N GLU A 456 28.21 -3.14 -6.68
CA GLU A 456 27.82 -1.95 -7.45
C GLU A 456 27.11 -2.25 -8.79
N ARG A 457 27.03 -3.53 -9.19
CA ARG A 457 26.23 -3.97 -10.36
C ARG A 457 24.97 -4.66 -9.87
#